data_AF-A0A6L6JHT6-F1
#
_entry.id   AF-A0A6L6JHT6-F1
#
_cell.length_a   1.000
_cell.length_b   1.000
_cell.length_c   1.000
_cell.angle_alpha   90.00
_cell.angle_beta   90.00
_cell.angle_gamma   90.00
#
_symmetry.space_group_name_H-M   'P 1'
#
loop_
_entity.id
_entity.type
_entity.pdbx_description
1 polymer ?
#
loop_
_entity_poly.entity_id
_entity_poly.type
_entity_poly.pdbx_seq_one_letter_code
_entity_poly.pdbx_strand_id
1 'polypeptide(L)'
;MTILQITSLLVVLAGVFGSVNYFFLRLPPSIGILVVALAASTMAMVLDWLAPGIGIADAVRAVVLDIEFSTALLDWMLGLLLFAGALHVRADLLREQALPVAVITLVGVLVSTAVAGIGFAWITGFPLVVAMVFGALISPTDPVAVLGVLREAKLRKSLEIQIAGESLFNDGVGYVVFLLLVGLAFPLQGEHHAEGWQSVATLFLREAVGGAALGGVLGWLTFQLIRHIDDYALEVLISLGLALGGYELAVAIGVSGPIMAVIAGLFIGDVGKKFGMGAITQEYLDKFWEIIDEMLNAVLFLLIGVEVFALALDLDMIRAGVLAIGLSLLARLVGVAAPVLLLRSWEPQKRDVIPIMTWGGLKGGISVALALSLPDSEWKPTILAATYFVVVFSIIVQGLSIGLLARWLK
;
A
#
# COMPACT_ATOMS: atom_id res chain seq x y z
N MET A 1 -5.37 26.05 2.10
CA MET A 1 -5.09 26.08 0.64
C MET A 1 -6.26 25.42 -0.08
N THR A 2 -6.54 25.76 -1.34
CA THR A 2 -7.54 24.98 -2.10
C THR A 2 -6.95 23.63 -2.51
N ILE A 3 -7.79 22.60 -2.73
CA ILE A 3 -7.35 21.27 -3.20
C ILE A 3 -6.45 21.40 -4.44
N LEU A 4 -6.80 22.28 -5.38
CA LEU A 4 -6.00 22.54 -6.58
C LEU A 4 -4.60 23.07 -6.25
N GLN A 5 -4.48 23.98 -5.27
CA GLN A 5 -3.18 24.51 -4.85
C GLN A 5 -2.32 23.41 -4.22
N ILE A 6 -2.90 22.59 -3.36
CA ILE A 6 -2.22 21.46 -2.71
C ILE A 6 -1.75 20.45 -3.77
N THR A 7 -2.65 19.98 -4.63
CA THR A 7 -2.31 19.00 -5.68
C THR A 7 -1.23 19.54 -6.62
N SER A 8 -1.32 20.81 -7.04
CA SER A 8 -0.28 21.40 -7.90
C SER A 8 1.07 21.50 -7.20
N LEU A 9 1.10 21.88 -5.92
CA LEU A 9 2.33 21.93 -5.13
C LEU A 9 2.97 20.55 -5.01
N LEU A 10 2.17 19.51 -4.72
CA LEU A 10 2.66 18.14 -4.58
C LEU A 10 3.26 17.62 -5.88
N VAL A 11 2.62 17.87 -7.02
CA VAL A 11 3.14 17.46 -8.34
C VAL A 11 4.44 18.20 -8.66
N VAL A 12 4.51 19.51 -8.39
CA VAL A 12 5.74 20.29 -8.59
C VAL A 12 6.87 19.77 -7.70
N LEU A 13 6.61 19.55 -6.41
CA LEU A 13 7.61 19.03 -5.47
C LEU A 13 8.08 17.63 -5.84
N ALA A 14 7.16 16.74 -6.25
CA ALA A 14 7.50 15.41 -6.75
C ALA A 14 8.44 15.49 -7.95
N GLY A 15 8.18 16.39 -8.90
CA GLY A 15 9.06 16.64 -10.05
C GLY A 15 10.44 17.19 -9.66
N VAL A 16 10.48 18.14 -8.72
CA VAL A 16 11.74 18.70 -8.19
C VAL A 16 12.56 17.63 -7.48
N PHE A 17 11.94 16.87 -6.56
CA PHE A 17 12.63 15.85 -5.78
C PHE A 17 13.05 14.66 -6.65
N GLY A 18 12.24 14.28 -7.63
CA GLY A 18 12.60 13.32 -8.66
C GLY A 18 13.80 13.79 -9.49
N SER A 19 13.87 15.08 -9.84
CA SER A 19 15.02 15.67 -10.53
C SER A 19 16.29 15.63 -9.67
N VAL A 20 16.18 15.97 -8.38
CA VAL A 20 17.30 15.87 -7.44
C VAL A 20 17.79 14.42 -7.34
N ASN A 21 16.88 13.45 -7.22
CA ASN A 21 17.25 12.04 -7.23
C ASN A 21 17.98 11.67 -8.53
N TYR A 22 17.44 12.06 -9.68
CA TYR A 22 18.03 11.76 -10.99
C TYR A 22 19.46 12.29 -11.14
N PHE A 23 19.70 13.55 -10.75
CA PHE A 23 21.02 14.17 -10.91
C PHE A 23 22.04 13.74 -9.85
N PHE A 24 21.61 13.53 -8.60
CA PHE A 24 22.55 13.37 -7.47
C PHE A 24 22.56 11.97 -6.84
N LEU A 25 21.41 11.32 -6.65
CA LEU A 25 21.32 10.10 -5.85
C LEU A 25 21.27 8.81 -6.68
N ARG A 26 20.61 8.86 -7.85
CA ARG A 26 20.38 7.73 -8.77
C ARG A 26 19.78 6.49 -8.09
N LEU A 27 18.92 6.72 -7.10
CA LEU A 27 18.16 5.68 -6.43
C LEU A 27 16.89 5.34 -7.24
N PRO A 28 16.26 4.18 -7.00
CA PRO A 28 14.93 3.88 -7.55
C PRO A 28 13.95 5.06 -7.27
N PRO A 29 13.10 5.45 -8.23
CA PRO A 29 12.36 6.72 -8.18
C PRO A 29 11.65 7.00 -6.85
N SER A 30 10.79 6.08 -6.38
CA SER A 30 10.03 6.26 -5.13
C SER A 30 10.94 6.34 -3.89
N ILE A 31 12.00 5.53 -3.84
CA ILE A 31 12.99 5.55 -2.74
C ILE A 31 13.75 6.89 -2.74
N GLY A 32 14.19 7.33 -3.92
CA GLY A 32 14.91 8.57 -4.10
C GLY A 32 14.10 9.79 -3.69
N ILE A 33 12.82 9.85 -4.09
CA ILE A 33 11.91 10.94 -3.71
C ILE A 33 11.72 10.98 -2.20
N LEU A 34 11.51 9.84 -1.54
CA LEU A 34 11.41 9.79 -0.08
C LEU A 34 12.69 10.29 0.60
N VAL A 35 13.86 9.83 0.15
CA VAL A 35 15.15 10.25 0.73
C VAL A 35 15.37 11.75 0.57
N VAL A 36 15.06 12.32 -0.60
CA VAL A 36 15.13 13.76 -0.83
C VAL A 36 14.13 14.51 0.05
N ALA A 37 12.90 14.00 0.17
CA ALA A 37 11.88 14.59 1.03
C ALA A 37 12.32 14.61 2.50
N LEU A 38 12.81 13.49 3.03
CA LEU A 38 13.33 13.41 4.39
C LEU A 38 14.51 14.36 4.61
N ALA A 39 15.44 14.44 3.65
CA ALA A 39 16.59 15.35 3.72
C ALA A 39 16.15 16.82 3.70
N ALA A 40 15.20 17.17 2.84
CA ALA A 40 14.65 18.53 2.75
C ALA A 40 13.92 18.92 4.04
N SER A 41 13.09 18.03 4.60
CA SER A 41 12.40 18.25 5.87
C SER A 41 13.38 18.41 7.04
N THR A 42 14.41 17.56 7.11
CA THR A 42 15.46 17.66 8.13
C THR A 42 16.20 19.00 8.02
N MET A 43 16.55 19.40 6.80
CA MET A 43 17.23 20.67 6.54
C MET A 43 16.36 21.86 6.97
N ALA A 44 15.06 21.83 6.67
CA ALA A 44 14.12 22.87 7.08
C ALA A 44 14.07 23.00 8.61
N MET A 45 14.01 21.89 9.34
CA MET A 45 14.02 21.92 10.81
C MET A 45 15.33 22.47 11.39
N VAL A 46 16.47 22.08 10.83
CA VAL A 46 17.78 22.59 11.27
C VAL A 46 17.89 24.09 11.01
N LEU A 47 17.38 24.56 9.87
CA LEU A 47 17.37 25.99 9.54
C LEU A 47 16.47 26.79 10.49
N ASP A 48 15.29 26.28 10.82
CA ASP A 48 14.40 26.93 11.80
C ASP A 48 14.99 26.93 13.21
N TRP A 49 15.72 25.89 13.59
CA TRP A 49 16.46 25.87 14.86
C TRP A 49 17.58 26.92 14.89
N LEU A 50 18.31 27.10 13.78
CA LEU A 50 19.38 28.10 13.65
C LEU A 50 18.85 29.53 13.52
N ALA A 51 17.70 29.71 12.88
CA ALA A 51 17.08 31.00 12.61
C ALA A 51 15.55 30.92 12.82
N PRO A 52 15.07 30.98 14.08
CA PRO A 52 13.65 30.80 14.43
C PRO A 52 12.70 31.83 13.80
N GLY A 53 13.23 32.92 13.24
CA GLY A 53 12.44 33.97 12.60
C GLY A 53 12.01 33.69 11.15
N ILE A 54 12.45 32.59 10.52
CA ILE A 54 12.13 32.29 9.11
C ILE A 54 10.83 31.47 9.00
N GLY A 55 10.53 30.60 9.96
CA GLY A 55 9.27 29.85 10.05
C GLY A 55 9.03 28.88 8.87
N ILE A 56 10.10 28.30 8.31
CA ILE A 56 10.00 27.42 7.14
C ILE A 56 9.36 26.09 7.54
N ALA A 57 9.76 25.52 8.68
CA ALA A 57 9.20 24.27 9.19
C ALA A 57 7.72 24.45 9.55
N ASP A 58 7.34 25.60 10.13
CA ASP A 58 5.93 25.91 10.40
C ASP A 58 5.12 26.06 9.10
N ALA A 59 5.70 26.66 8.05
CA ALA A 59 5.05 26.75 6.74
C ALA A 59 4.90 25.37 6.07
N VAL A 60 5.94 24.53 6.13
CA VAL A 60 5.89 23.15 5.61
C VAL A 60 4.86 22.33 6.37
N ARG A 61 4.86 22.41 7.71
CA ARG A 61 3.92 21.71 8.58
C ARG A 61 2.48 22.21 8.38
N ALA A 62 2.29 23.51 8.20
CA ALA A 62 0.97 24.07 7.91
C ALA A 62 0.44 23.60 6.56
N VAL A 63 1.27 23.55 5.52
CA VAL A 63 0.87 22.99 4.22
C VAL A 63 0.43 21.54 4.37
N VAL A 64 1.21 20.74 5.10
CA VAL A 64 1.02 19.29 5.28
C VAL A 64 -0.20 18.96 6.13
N LEU A 65 -0.39 19.65 7.26
CA LEU A 65 -1.56 19.47 8.14
C LEU A 65 -2.87 19.95 7.50
N ASP A 66 -2.79 20.88 6.53
CA ASP A 66 -3.93 21.38 5.76
C ASP A 66 -4.27 20.45 4.57
N ILE A 67 -3.37 19.51 4.24
CA ILE A 67 -3.72 18.34 3.43
C ILE A 67 -4.45 17.39 4.38
N GLU A 68 -5.75 17.17 4.17
CA GLU A 68 -6.40 15.99 4.74
C GLU A 68 -5.84 14.73 4.06
N PHE A 69 -4.60 14.38 4.42
CA PHE A 69 -3.84 13.32 3.80
C PHE A 69 -4.58 11.99 3.88
N SER A 70 -5.29 11.74 4.99
CA SER A 70 -6.06 10.53 5.18
C SER A 70 -7.22 10.41 4.18
N THR A 71 -8.02 11.45 3.99
CA THR A 71 -9.21 11.39 3.12
C THR A 71 -8.80 11.32 1.65
N ALA A 72 -7.91 12.21 1.20
CA ALA A 72 -7.45 12.21 -0.19
C ALA A 72 -6.74 10.89 -0.57
N LEU A 73 -5.96 10.32 0.33
CA LEU A 73 -5.24 9.08 0.04
C LEU A 73 -6.17 7.86 0.04
N LEU A 74 -7.05 7.75 1.03
CA LEU A 74 -7.91 6.56 1.21
C LEU A 74 -9.11 6.56 0.28
N ASP A 75 -9.63 7.73 -0.09
CA ASP A 75 -10.86 7.81 -0.89
C ASP A 75 -10.59 7.62 -2.39
N TRP A 76 -9.50 8.14 -2.93
CA TRP A 76 -9.25 8.02 -4.38
C TRP A 76 -7.86 7.54 -4.77
N MET A 77 -6.79 7.91 -4.05
CA MET A 77 -5.43 7.50 -4.44
C MET A 77 -5.22 5.99 -4.27
N LEU A 78 -5.74 5.40 -3.19
CA LEU A 78 -5.68 3.95 -2.95
C LEU A 78 -6.37 3.16 -4.06
N GLY A 79 -7.58 3.58 -4.47
CA GLY A 79 -8.31 2.94 -5.56
C GLY A 79 -7.53 2.97 -6.88
N LEU A 80 -6.93 4.11 -7.23
CA LEU A 80 -6.11 4.26 -8.43
C LEU A 80 -4.82 3.43 -8.37
N LEU A 81 -4.09 3.45 -7.25
CA LEU A 81 -2.86 2.66 -7.07
C LEU A 81 -3.13 1.17 -7.19
N LEU A 82 -4.20 0.67 -6.56
CA LEU A 82 -4.56 -0.75 -6.61
C LEU A 82 -5.07 -1.17 -7.99
N PHE A 83 -5.85 -0.32 -8.66
CA PHE A 83 -6.28 -0.57 -10.03
C PHE A 83 -5.08 -0.63 -10.99
N ALA A 84 -4.17 0.35 -10.89
CA ALA A 84 -2.97 0.42 -11.71
C ALA A 84 -2.06 -0.79 -11.46
N GLY A 85 -1.82 -1.14 -10.20
CA GLY A 85 -1.05 -2.32 -9.81
C GLY A 85 -1.66 -3.60 -10.38
N ALA A 86 -2.99 -3.77 -10.29
CA ALA A 86 -3.68 -4.94 -10.83
C ALA A 86 -3.63 -5.02 -12.36
N LEU A 87 -3.72 -3.89 -13.06
CA LEU A 87 -3.71 -3.81 -14.53
C LEU A 87 -2.40 -4.31 -15.16
N HIS A 88 -1.29 -4.19 -14.43
CA HIS A 88 0.03 -4.68 -14.86
C HIS A 88 0.28 -6.15 -14.50
N VAL A 89 -0.56 -6.77 -13.67
CA VAL A 89 -0.41 -8.19 -13.30
C VAL A 89 -0.94 -9.08 -14.41
N ARG A 90 -0.08 -10.01 -14.85
CA ARG A 90 -0.43 -11.04 -15.84
C ARG A 90 -1.34 -12.10 -15.22
N ALA A 91 -2.65 -11.94 -15.40
CA ALA A 91 -3.65 -12.78 -14.73
C ALA A 91 -3.60 -14.26 -15.17
N ASP A 92 -3.19 -14.54 -16.40
CA ASP A 92 -2.98 -15.91 -16.90
C ASP A 92 -1.94 -16.67 -16.07
N LEU A 93 -0.79 -16.04 -15.82
CA LEU A 93 0.26 -16.62 -15.00
C LEU A 93 -0.09 -16.61 -13.50
N LEU A 94 -0.87 -15.61 -13.06
CA LEU A 94 -1.40 -15.59 -11.70
C LEU A 94 -2.36 -16.75 -11.45
N ARG A 95 -3.18 -17.15 -12.44
CA ARG A 95 -4.07 -18.31 -12.34
C ARG A 95 -3.31 -19.62 -12.11
N GLU A 96 -2.13 -19.77 -12.72
CA GLU A 96 -1.25 -20.92 -12.47
C GLU A 96 -0.72 -20.96 -11.03
N GLN A 97 -0.65 -19.82 -10.35
CA GLN A 97 -0.15 -19.66 -8.98
C GLN A 97 -1.26 -19.25 -7.98
N ALA A 98 -2.54 -19.38 -8.36
CA ALA A 98 -3.64 -18.79 -7.60
C ALA A 98 -3.76 -19.36 -6.19
N LEU A 99 -3.60 -20.69 -6.03
CA LEU A 99 -3.68 -21.34 -4.72
C LEU A 99 -2.51 -20.91 -3.79
N PRO A 100 -1.23 -21.01 -4.21
CA PRO A 100 -0.13 -20.47 -3.41
C PRO A 100 -0.31 -19.00 -3.04
N VAL A 101 -0.66 -18.14 -4.00
CA VAL A 101 -0.87 -16.71 -3.76
C VAL A 101 -2.01 -16.48 -2.77
N ALA A 102 -3.17 -17.11 -2.95
CA ALA A 102 -4.31 -16.95 -2.06
C ALA A 102 -4.02 -17.42 -0.62
N VAL A 103 -3.32 -18.55 -0.46
CA VAL A 103 -2.94 -19.06 0.86
C VAL A 103 -1.91 -18.15 1.52
N ILE A 104 -0.88 -17.73 0.79
CA ILE A 104 0.15 -16.82 1.32
C ILE A 104 -0.47 -15.47 1.68
N THR A 105 -1.33 -14.90 0.84
CA THR A 105 -2.02 -13.64 1.16
C THR A 105 -2.92 -13.82 2.38
N LEU A 106 -3.91 -14.72 2.33
CA LEU A 106 -4.92 -14.77 3.39
C LEU A 106 -4.33 -15.19 4.74
N VAL A 107 -3.57 -16.29 4.77
CA VAL A 107 -2.95 -16.78 6.00
C VAL A 107 -1.82 -15.86 6.44
N GLY A 108 -1.02 -15.37 5.49
CA GLY A 108 0.11 -14.50 5.80
C GLY A 108 -0.32 -13.14 6.33
N VAL A 109 -1.38 -12.53 5.80
CA VAL A 109 -1.97 -11.30 6.37
C VAL A 109 -2.41 -11.54 7.80
N LEU A 110 -3.24 -12.56 8.03
CA LEU A 110 -3.84 -12.82 9.35
C LEU A 110 -2.77 -13.16 10.39
N VAL A 111 -1.78 -13.98 10.03
CA VAL A 111 -0.67 -14.35 10.90
C VAL A 111 0.23 -13.15 11.17
N SER A 112 0.59 -12.36 10.15
CA SER A 112 1.39 -11.15 10.33
C SER A 112 0.68 -10.15 11.24
N THR A 113 -0.62 -9.94 11.02
CA THR A 113 -1.47 -9.09 11.86
C THR A 113 -1.49 -9.56 13.30
N ALA A 114 -1.67 -10.86 13.54
CA ALA A 114 -1.67 -11.42 14.89
C ALA A 114 -0.31 -11.27 15.59
N VAL A 115 0.79 -11.61 14.91
CA VAL A 115 2.14 -11.53 15.48
C VAL A 115 2.52 -10.08 15.77
N ALA A 116 2.31 -9.17 14.80
CA ALA A 116 2.57 -7.76 14.99
C ALA A 116 1.65 -7.14 16.05
N GLY A 117 0.36 -7.50 16.08
CA GLY A 117 -0.57 -6.95 17.05
C GLY A 117 -0.28 -7.40 18.48
N ILE A 118 -0.09 -8.71 18.70
CA ILE A 118 0.26 -9.26 20.02
C ILE A 118 1.61 -8.70 20.50
N GLY A 119 2.61 -8.67 19.61
CA GLY A 119 3.93 -8.13 19.94
C GLY A 119 3.87 -6.64 20.27
N PHE A 120 3.05 -5.87 19.56
CA PHE A 120 2.93 -4.43 19.80
C PHE A 120 2.23 -4.15 21.13
N ALA A 121 1.19 -4.92 21.47
CA ALA A 121 0.54 -4.86 22.78
C ALA A 121 1.55 -5.11 23.92
N TRP A 122 2.49 -6.04 23.74
CA TRP A 122 3.54 -6.30 24.73
C TRP A 122 4.56 -5.17 24.84
N ILE A 123 4.89 -4.51 23.73
CA ILE A 123 5.86 -3.41 23.71
C ILE A 123 5.29 -2.15 24.35
N THR A 124 4.03 -1.81 24.04
CA THR A 124 3.42 -0.53 24.42
C THR A 124 2.46 -0.61 25.60
N GLY A 125 2.00 -1.81 25.96
CA GLY A 125 0.95 -2.00 26.97
C GLY A 125 -0.45 -1.64 26.47
N PHE A 126 -0.63 -1.42 25.15
CA PHE A 126 -1.91 -1.03 24.59
C PHE A 126 -2.95 -2.15 24.70
N PRO A 127 -4.26 -1.82 24.71
CA PRO A 127 -5.31 -2.81 24.58
C PRO A 127 -5.07 -3.69 23.34
N LEU A 128 -5.24 -5.01 23.48
CA LEU A 128 -4.92 -5.95 22.40
C LEU A 128 -5.62 -5.59 21.09
N VAL A 129 -6.88 -5.18 21.14
CA VAL A 129 -7.65 -4.82 19.92
C VAL A 129 -7.02 -3.62 19.20
N VAL A 130 -6.58 -2.59 19.94
CA VAL A 130 -5.87 -1.43 19.38
C VAL A 130 -4.52 -1.83 18.81
N ALA A 131 -3.79 -2.70 19.49
CA ALA A 131 -2.51 -3.19 18.97
C ALA A 131 -2.69 -4.08 17.72
N MET A 132 -3.78 -4.84 17.64
CA MET A 132 -4.14 -5.61 16.44
C MET A 132 -4.42 -4.69 15.24
N VAL A 133 -4.97 -3.49 15.45
CA VAL A 133 -5.09 -2.46 14.40
C VAL A 133 -3.71 -2.10 13.83
N PHE A 134 -2.70 -1.90 14.69
CA PHE A 134 -1.31 -1.70 14.24
C PHE A 134 -0.79 -2.91 13.44
N GLY A 135 -1.09 -4.13 13.89
CA GLY A 135 -0.75 -5.33 13.15
C GLY A 135 -1.35 -5.36 11.75
N ALA A 136 -2.60 -4.93 11.61
CA ALA A 136 -3.31 -4.94 10.34
C ALA A 136 -2.79 -3.89 9.36
N LEU A 137 -2.57 -2.65 9.81
CA LEU A 137 -2.06 -1.59 8.94
C LEU A 137 -0.62 -1.83 8.47
N ILE A 138 0.18 -2.57 9.25
CA ILE A 138 1.57 -2.89 8.87
C ILE A 138 1.69 -4.23 8.13
N SER A 139 0.60 -4.97 7.94
CA SER A 139 0.59 -6.24 7.21
C SER A 139 0.73 -6.06 5.68
N PRO A 140 0.01 -5.10 5.04
CA PRO A 140 0.19 -4.71 3.64
C PRO A 140 1.65 -4.52 3.19
N THR A 141 1.93 -4.76 1.92
CA THR A 141 3.26 -4.66 1.32
C THR A 141 3.18 -4.07 -0.07
N ASP A 142 4.16 -3.24 -0.41
CA ASP A 142 4.20 -2.49 -1.66
C ASP A 142 4.97 -3.27 -2.76
N PRO A 143 4.29 -3.74 -3.82
CA PRO A 143 4.94 -4.46 -4.90
C PRO A 143 5.78 -3.54 -5.80
N VAL A 144 5.43 -2.26 -5.91
CA VAL A 144 6.02 -1.33 -6.88
C VAL A 144 7.47 -1.05 -6.51
N ALA A 145 7.71 -0.71 -5.24
CA ALA A 145 9.05 -0.47 -4.72
C ALA A 145 9.96 -1.72 -4.84
N VAL A 146 9.39 -2.92 -4.70
CA VAL A 146 10.12 -4.18 -4.70
C VAL A 146 10.47 -4.63 -6.11
N LEU A 147 9.48 -4.65 -7.01
CA LEU A 147 9.62 -5.17 -8.36
C LEU A 147 10.56 -4.30 -9.19
N GLY A 148 10.55 -2.98 -8.98
CA GLY A 148 11.50 -2.07 -9.61
C GLY A 148 12.96 -2.46 -9.34
N VAL A 149 13.29 -2.79 -8.08
CA VAL A 149 14.64 -3.20 -7.67
C VAL A 149 14.96 -4.65 -8.05
N LEU A 150 13.96 -5.54 -7.96
CA LEU A 150 14.16 -6.98 -8.19
C LEU A 150 14.22 -7.38 -9.68
N ARG A 151 13.69 -6.57 -10.59
CA ARG A 151 13.81 -6.78 -12.05
C ARG A 151 15.28 -6.94 -12.48
N GLU A 152 16.19 -6.15 -11.88
CA GLU A 152 17.63 -6.24 -12.16
C GLU A 152 18.29 -7.52 -11.64
N ALA A 153 17.74 -8.13 -10.57
CA ALA A 153 18.27 -9.35 -9.98
C ALA A 153 17.95 -10.62 -10.80
N LYS A 154 17.17 -10.50 -11.89
CA LYS A 154 16.74 -11.59 -12.78
C LYS A 154 16.15 -12.77 -12.00
N LEU A 155 15.19 -12.49 -11.12
CA LEU A 155 14.50 -13.52 -10.35
C LEU A 155 13.77 -14.53 -11.25
N ARG A 156 13.41 -15.67 -10.66
CA ARG A 156 12.55 -16.64 -11.36
C ARG A 156 11.17 -16.01 -11.56
N LYS A 157 10.59 -16.19 -12.76
CA LYS A 157 9.25 -15.68 -13.10
C LYS A 157 8.19 -16.08 -12.07
N SER A 158 8.23 -17.31 -11.56
CA SER A 158 7.27 -17.77 -10.54
C SER A 158 7.34 -16.97 -9.23
N LEU A 159 8.54 -16.60 -8.78
CA LEU A 159 8.72 -15.80 -7.57
C LEU A 159 8.28 -14.34 -7.79
N GLU A 160 8.56 -13.79 -8.98
CA GLU A 160 8.10 -12.45 -9.37
C GLU A 160 6.56 -12.37 -9.38
N ILE A 161 5.89 -13.38 -9.94
CA ILE A 161 4.42 -13.50 -9.93
C ILE A 161 3.89 -13.66 -8.50
N GLN A 162 4.54 -14.48 -7.67
CA GLN A 162 4.13 -14.67 -6.28
C GLN A 162 4.25 -13.36 -5.48
N ILE A 163 5.34 -12.61 -5.63
CA ILE A 163 5.53 -11.30 -4.96
C ILE A 163 4.47 -10.31 -5.44
N ALA A 164 4.29 -10.19 -6.77
CA ALA A 164 3.32 -9.25 -7.35
C ALA A 164 1.88 -9.59 -6.91
N GLY A 165 1.50 -10.86 -7.00
CA GLY A 165 0.17 -11.33 -6.62
C GLY A 165 -0.09 -11.21 -5.12
N GLU A 166 0.89 -11.61 -4.29
CA GLU A 166 0.76 -11.53 -2.83
C GLU A 166 0.52 -10.10 -2.38
N SER A 167 1.37 -9.18 -2.80
CA SER A 167 1.28 -7.76 -2.43
C SER A 167 0.00 -7.11 -2.95
N LEU A 168 -0.43 -7.40 -4.19
CA LEU A 168 -1.66 -6.86 -4.76
C LEU A 168 -2.91 -7.21 -3.94
N PHE A 169 -3.05 -8.47 -3.52
CA PHE A 169 -4.19 -8.88 -2.70
C PHE A 169 -4.01 -8.55 -1.21
N ASN A 170 -2.77 -8.49 -0.72
CA ASN A 170 -2.46 -8.15 0.68
C ASN A 170 -2.98 -6.75 1.02
N ASP A 171 -2.85 -5.77 0.12
CA ASP A 171 -3.36 -4.42 0.37
C ASP A 171 -4.88 -4.39 0.54
N GLY A 172 -5.62 -5.09 -0.33
CA GLY A 172 -7.08 -5.20 -0.24
C GLY A 172 -7.56 -5.97 0.99
N VAL A 173 -6.95 -7.13 1.29
CA VAL A 173 -7.31 -7.94 2.46
C VAL A 173 -6.91 -7.24 3.76
N GLY A 174 -5.72 -6.65 3.81
CA GLY A 174 -5.21 -5.89 4.94
C GLY A 174 -6.09 -4.68 5.26
N TYR A 175 -6.59 -3.97 4.24
CA TYR A 175 -7.55 -2.89 4.41
C TYR A 175 -8.85 -3.35 5.08
N VAL A 176 -9.45 -4.46 4.61
CA VAL A 176 -10.68 -5.00 5.22
C VAL A 176 -10.42 -5.44 6.66
N VAL A 177 -9.31 -6.13 6.93
CA VAL A 177 -8.92 -6.53 8.30
C VAL A 177 -8.73 -5.29 9.20
N PHE A 178 -8.13 -4.23 8.66
CA PHE A 178 -7.96 -2.96 9.35
C PHE A 178 -9.30 -2.32 9.72
N LEU A 179 -10.22 -2.16 8.77
CA LEU A 179 -11.54 -1.56 9.03
C LEU A 179 -12.30 -2.32 10.12
N LEU A 180 -12.29 -3.66 10.07
CA LEU A 180 -12.93 -4.50 11.09
C LEU A 180 -12.32 -4.26 12.48
N LEU A 181 -11.00 -4.23 12.58
CA LEU A 181 -10.31 -4.02 13.85
C LEU A 181 -10.50 -2.58 14.37
N VAL A 182 -10.56 -1.59 13.49
CA VAL A 182 -10.87 -0.21 13.86
C VAL A 182 -12.29 -0.10 14.41
N GLY A 183 -13.28 -0.71 13.75
CA GLY A 183 -14.66 -0.75 14.24
C GLY A 183 -14.80 -1.43 15.61
N LEU A 184 -13.95 -2.42 15.91
CA LEU A 184 -13.89 -3.07 17.21
C LEU A 184 -13.12 -2.26 18.27
N ALA A 185 -12.04 -1.58 17.88
CA ALA A 185 -11.18 -0.81 18.78
C ALA A 185 -11.78 0.55 19.16
N PHE A 186 -12.51 1.17 18.22
CA PHE A 186 -13.04 2.53 18.32
C PHE A 186 -14.55 2.55 18.03
N PRO A 187 -15.38 1.92 18.87
CA PRO A 187 -16.81 1.90 18.66
C PRO A 187 -17.39 3.32 18.71
N LEU A 188 -18.10 3.72 17.66
CA LEU A 188 -18.86 4.96 17.64
C LEU A 188 -19.99 4.89 18.68
N GLN A 189 -20.14 5.93 19.50
CA GLN A 189 -21.23 6.00 20.48
C GLN A 189 -22.59 5.89 19.78
N GLY A 190 -23.30 4.79 19.99
CA GLY A 190 -24.66 4.58 19.48
C GLY A 190 -24.80 3.50 18.40
N GLU A 191 -23.70 2.98 17.84
CA GLU A 191 -23.78 1.80 16.98
C GLU A 191 -23.61 0.53 17.82
N HIS A 192 -24.69 -0.24 17.97
CA HIS A 192 -24.63 -1.61 18.43
C HIS A 192 -23.89 -2.45 17.37
N HIS A 193 -22.57 -2.41 17.39
CA HIS A 193 -21.78 -3.40 16.67
C HIS A 193 -22.07 -4.76 17.30
N ALA A 194 -22.76 -5.58 16.50
CA ALA A 194 -23.32 -6.86 16.89
C ALA A 194 -22.29 -7.70 17.65
N GLU A 195 -22.61 -7.94 18.92
CA GLU A 195 -21.83 -8.76 19.85
C GLU A 195 -21.71 -10.20 19.31
N GLY A 196 -20.62 -10.50 18.60
CA GLY A 196 -20.29 -11.88 18.24
C GLY A 196 -19.39 -12.07 17.03
N TRP A 197 -18.59 -13.14 17.04
CA TRP A 197 -17.73 -13.57 15.92
C TRP A 197 -18.49 -13.74 14.58
N GLN A 198 -19.79 -13.99 14.65
CA GLN A 198 -20.64 -14.16 13.49
C GLN A 198 -20.87 -12.84 12.73
N SER A 199 -20.99 -11.70 13.42
CA SER A 199 -21.19 -10.39 12.78
C SER A 199 -19.94 -9.95 12.01
N VAL A 200 -18.77 -10.13 12.63
CA VAL A 200 -17.46 -9.86 12.02
C VAL A 200 -17.25 -10.72 10.78
N ALA A 201 -17.57 -12.02 10.85
CA ALA A 201 -17.48 -12.91 9.69
C ALA A 201 -18.43 -12.48 8.56
N THR A 202 -19.67 -12.10 8.87
CA THR A 202 -20.62 -11.61 7.86
C THR A 202 -20.19 -10.28 7.24
N LEU A 203 -19.61 -9.37 8.02
CA LEU A 203 -19.11 -8.09 7.52
C LEU A 203 -17.90 -8.29 6.60
N PHE A 204 -16.93 -9.11 7.02
CA PHE A 204 -15.79 -9.49 6.19
C PHE A 204 -16.23 -10.13 4.86
N LEU A 205 -17.16 -11.10 4.93
CA LEU A 205 -17.70 -11.76 3.74
C LEU A 205 -18.42 -10.76 2.82
N ARG A 206 -19.25 -9.87 3.38
CA ARG A 206 -19.94 -8.83 2.61
C ARG A 206 -18.96 -7.90 1.91
N GLU A 207 -17.95 -7.40 2.62
CA GLU A 207 -16.98 -6.46 2.05
C GLU A 207 -16.10 -7.12 1.00
N ALA A 208 -15.51 -8.28 1.31
CA ALA A 208 -14.58 -8.97 0.43
C ALA A 208 -15.27 -9.56 -0.80
N VAL A 209 -16.34 -10.34 -0.60
CA VAL A 209 -17.08 -10.97 -1.70
C VAL A 209 -17.88 -9.93 -2.48
N GLY A 210 -18.48 -8.96 -1.80
CA GLY A 210 -19.21 -7.87 -2.44
C GLY A 210 -18.30 -7.00 -3.31
N GLY A 211 -17.12 -6.63 -2.80
CA GLY A 211 -16.12 -5.87 -3.57
C GLY A 211 -15.64 -6.66 -4.78
N ALA A 212 -15.32 -7.95 -4.60
CA ALA A 212 -14.88 -8.80 -5.71
C ALA A 212 -15.97 -9.02 -6.77
N ALA A 213 -17.22 -9.25 -6.35
CA ALA A 213 -18.35 -9.41 -7.26
C ALA A 213 -18.61 -8.12 -8.04
N LEU A 214 -18.61 -6.97 -7.36
CA LEU A 214 -18.78 -5.67 -8.01
C LEU A 214 -17.66 -5.40 -9.02
N GLY A 215 -16.40 -5.62 -8.64
CA GLY A 215 -15.26 -5.43 -9.53
C GLY A 215 -15.31 -6.33 -10.76
N GLY A 216 -15.75 -7.58 -10.59
CA GLY A 216 -15.95 -8.52 -11.70
C GLY A 216 -17.09 -8.08 -12.63
N VAL A 217 -18.22 -7.64 -12.08
CA VAL A 217 -19.37 -7.16 -12.87
C VAL A 217 -19.02 -5.88 -13.62
N LEU A 218 -18.46 -4.87 -12.95
CA LEU A 218 -18.08 -3.61 -13.57
C LEU A 218 -16.96 -3.80 -14.59
N GLY A 219 -15.94 -4.60 -14.27
CA GLY A 219 -14.88 -4.96 -15.20
C GLY A 219 -15.41 -5.66 -16.46
N TRP A 220 -16.36 -6.59 -16.30
CA TRP A 220 -17.03 -7.24 -17.43
C TRP A 220 -17.85 -6.24 -18.25
N LEU A 221 -18.68 -5.40 -17.63
CA LEU A 221 -19.48 -4.39 -18.32
C LEU A 221 -18.59 -3.40 -19.11
N THR A 222 -17.49 -2.95 -18.49
CA THR A 222 -16.51 -2.09 -19.16
C THR A 222 -15.87 -2.80 -20.35
N PHE A 223 -15.51 -4.07 -20.22
CA PHE A 223 -15.04 -4.86 -21.35
C PHE A 223 -16.08 -4.98 -22.47
N GLN A 224 -17.36 -5.20 -22.15
CA GLN A 224 -18.45 -5.23 -23.13
C GLN A 224 -18.55 -3.92 -23.91
N LEU A 225 -18.28 -2.80 -23.24
CA LEU A 225 -18.32 -1.48 -23.86
C LEU A 225 -17.10 -1.23 -24.74
N ILE A 226 -15.90 -1.45 -24.18
CA ILE A 226 -14.62 -1.19 -24.84
C ILE A 226 -14.46 -1.99 -26.13
N ARG A 227 -14.89 -3.25 -26.17
CA ARG A 227 -14.77 -4.09 -27.39
C ARG A 227 -15.52 -3.55 -28.62
N HIS A 228 -16.42 -2.58 -28.46
CA HIS A 228 -17.18 -1.95 -29.54
C HIS A 228 -16.69 -0.52 -29.85
N ILE A 229 -15.62 -0.08 -29.19
CA ILE A 229 -15.00 1.23 -29.34
C ILE A 229 -13.62 1.01 -29.97
N ASP A 230 -13.26 1.85 -30.93
CA ASP A 230 -11.93 1.88 -31.55
C ASP A 230 -11.39 3.31 -31.43
N ASP A 231 -11.21 3.75 -30.19
CA ASP A 231 -10.73 5.08 -29.81
C ASP A 231 -9.97 4.96 -28.50
N TYR A 232 -8.64 4.99 -28.61
CA TYR A 232 -7.75 4.81 -27.47
C TYR A 232 -7.98 5.85 -26.36
N ALA A 233 -8.35 7.08 -26.70
CA ALA A 233 -8.57 8.13 -25.70
C ALA A 233 -9.85 7.86 -24.91
N LEU A 234 -10.92 7.44 -25.58
CA LEU A 234 -12.16 7.07 -24.93
C LEU A 234 -12.00 5.80 -24.08
N GLU A 235 -11.28 4.79 -24.55
CA GLU A 235 -11.03 3.56 -23.80
C GLU A 235 -10.21 3.82 -22.52
N VAL A 236 -9.17 4.66 -22.60
CA VAL A 236 -8.40 5.11 -21.42
C VAL A 236 -9.29 5.87 -20.45
N LEU A 237 -10.13 6.79 -20.95
CA LEU A 237 -11.09 7.53 -20.13
C LEU A 237 -12.08 6.60 -19.41
N ILE A 238 -12.60 5.59 -20.11
CA ILE A 238 -13.49 4.59 -19.51
C ILE A 238 -12.76 3.79 -18.43
N SER A 239 -11.48 3.44 -18.63
CA SER A 239 -10.69 2.74 -17.60
C SER A 239 -10.51 3.59 -16.34
N LEU A 240 -10.25 4.89 -16.50
CA LEU A 240 -10.16 5.84 -15.39
C LEU A 240 -11.52 6.00 -14.69
N GLY A 241 -12.60 6.08 -15.47
CA GLY A 241 -13.97 6.11 -14.96
C GLY A 241 -14.36 4.86 -14.18
N LEU A 242 -13.88 3.68 -14.61
CA LEU A 242 -14.07 2.42 -13.88
C LEU A 242 -13.32 2.45 -12.55
N ALA A 243 -12.06 2.90 -12.53
CA ALA A 243 -11.26 2.96 -11.31
C ALA A 243 -11.86 3.93 -10.27
N LEU A 244 -12.19 5.16 -10.68
CA LEU A 244 -12.75 6.18 -9.78
C LEU A 244 -14.23 5.92 -9.47
N GLY A 245 -15.06 5.82 -10.50
CA GLY A 245 -16.51 5.67 -10.35
C GLY A 245 -16.91 4.32 -9.78
N GLY A 246 -16.16 3.25 -10.10
CA GLY A 246 -16.37 1.95 -9.48
C GLY A 246 -16.03 1.96 -7.99
N TYR A 247 -14.99 2.71 -7.59
CA TYR A 247 -14.56 2.80 -6.19
C TYR A 247 -15.61 3.53 -5.35
N GLU A 248 -16.06 4.69 -5.82
CA GLU A 248 -17.15 5.44 -5.19
C GLU A 248 -18.44 4.62 -5.11
N LEU A 249 -18.77 3.85 -6.15
CA LEU A 249 -19.93 2.97 -6.13
C LEU A 249 -19.78 1.85 -5.09
N ALA A 250 -18.58 1.28 -4.93
CA ALA A 250 -18.30 0.26 -3.93
C ALA A 250 -18.50 0.81 -2.51
N VAL A 251 -17.95 2.01 -2.24
CA VAL A 251 -18.12 2.71 -0.97
C VAL A 251 -19.61 3.00 -0.72
N ALA A 252 -20.35 3.50 -1.72
CA ALA A 252 -21.77 3.85 -1.58
C ALA A 252 -22.68 2.65 -1.23
N ILE A 253 -22.35 1.44 -1.69
CA ILE A 253 -23.12 0.22 -1.36
C ILE A 253 -22.59 -0.54 -0.14
N GLY A 254 -21.52 -0.03 0.49
CA GLY A 254 -20.88 -0.62 1.66
C GLY A 254 -20.18 -1.95 1.35
N VAL A 255 -19.39 -1.99 0.27
CA VAL A 255 -18.47 -3.09 -0.05
C VAL A 255 -17.05 -2.56 -0.22
N SER A 256 -16.04 -3.44 -0.29
CA SER A 256 -14.64 -3.02 -0.35
C SER A 256 -14.27 -2.39 -1.70
N GLY A 257 -14.06 -1.07 -1.71
CA GLY A 257 -13.51 -0.32 -2.84
C GLY A 257 -12.13 -0.83 -3.30
N PRO A 258 -11.16 -1.06 -2.38
CA PRO A 258 -9.87 -1.64 -2.72
C PRO A 258 -9.95 -2.98 -3.45
N ILE A 259 -10.77 -3.92 -2.96
CA ILE A 259 -10.94 -5.23 -3.61
C ILE A 259 -11.66 -5.09 -4.96
N MET A 260 -12.65 -4.21 -5.05
CA MET A 260 -13.30 -3.89 -6.32
C MET A 260 -12.27 -3.40 -7.35
N ALA A 261 -11.39 -2.46 -6.97
CA ALA A 261 -10.38 -1.89 -7.85
C ALA A 261 -9.37 -2.94 -8.32
N VAL A 262 -8.91 -3.82 -7.42
CA VAL A 262 -8.02 -4.94 -7.76
C VAL A 262 -8.68 -5.89 -8.77
N ILE A 263 -9.91 -6.33 -8.52
CA ILE A 263 -10.58 -7.28 -9.41
C ILE A 263 -10.92 -6.64 -10.76
N ALA A 264 -11.39 -5.39 -10.77
CA ALA A 264 -11.65 -4.64 -11.99
C ALA A 264 -10.37 -4.43 -12.81
N GLY A 265 -9.27 -4.01 -12.17
CA GLY A 265 -7.97 -3.81 -12.81
C GLY A 265 -7.39 -5.10 -13.39
N LEU A 266 -7.47 -6.22 -12.66
CA LEU A 266 -7.03 -7.52 -13.15
C LEU A 266 -7.86 -7.99 -14.35
N PHE A 267 -9.17 -7.71 -14.34
CA PHE A 267 -10.06 -8.05 -15.44
C PHE A 267 -9.72 -7.25 -16.71
N ILE A 268 -9.54 -5.93 -16.60
CA ILE A 268 -9.17 -5.07 -17.73
C ILE A 268 -7.75 -5.39 -18.22
N GLY A 269 -6.80 -5.60 -17.31
CA GLY A 269 -5.41 -5.93 -17.62
C GLY A 269 -5.23 -7.28 -18.34
N ASP A 270 -6.16 -8.23 -18.17
CA ASP A 270 -6.12 -9.53 -18.86
C ASP A 270 -7.14 -9.61 -20.00
N VAL A 271 -8.43 -9.69 -19.68
CA VAL A 271 -9.51 -9.92 -20.64
C VAL A 271 -9.73 -8.69 -21.52
N GLY A 272 -9.70 -7.49 -20.91
CA GLY A 272 -9.85 -6.22 -21.61
C GLY A 272 -8.82 -6.05 -22.71
N LYS A 273 -7.53 -6.15 -22.37
CA LYS A 273 -6.43 -6.07 -23.33
C LYS A 273 -6.50 -7.17 -24.39
N LYS A 274 -6.63 -8.44 -23.99
CA LYS A 274 -6.54 -9.58 -24.93
C LYS A 274 -7.66 -9.63 -25.96
N PHE A 275 -8.89 -9.23 -25.59
CA PHE A 275 -10.07 -9.46 -26.42
C PHE A 275 -10.85 -8.20 -26.79
N GLY A 276 -10.55 -7.05 -26.19
CA GLY A 276 -11.31 -5.83 -26.34
C GLY A 276 -10.56 -4.66 -26.96
N MET A 277 -9.22 -4.71 -27.06
CA MET A 277 -8.39 -3.56 -27.40
C MET A 277 -7.43 -3.83 -28.55
N GLY A 278 -7.30 -2.87 -29.47
CA GLY A 278 -6.24 -2.85 -30.46
C GLY A 278 -4.85 -2.66 -29.83
N ALA A 279 -3.79 -3.03 -30.56
CA ALA A 279 -2.41 -2.95 -30.06
C ALA A 279 -2.00 -1.53 -29.62
N ILE A 280 -2.47 -0.52 -30.36
CA ILE A 280 -2.23 0.89 -30.04
C ILE A 280 -2.90 1.25 -28.72
N THR A 281 -4.18 0.89 -28.53
CA THR A 281 -4.88 1.20 -27.29
C THR A 281 -4.25 0.52 -26.07
N GLN A 282 -3.79 -0.74 -26.20
CA GLN A 282 -3.08 -1.42 -25.13
C GLN A 282 -1.82 -0.65 -24.70
N GLU A 283 -1.03 -0.16 -25.67
CA GLU A 283 0.18 0.61 -25.40
C GLU A 283 -0.13 1.95 -24.70
N TYR A 284 -1.16 2.67 -25.16
CA TYR A 284 -1.58 3.93 -24.52
C TYR A 284 -2.14 3.73 -23.12
N LEU A 285 -2.93 2.67 -22.92
CA LEU A 285 -3.47 2.30 -21.62
C LEU A 285 -2.34 1.97 -20.63
N ASP A 286 -1.37 1.17 -21.04
CA ASP A 286 -0.21 0.81 -20.21
C ASP A 286 0.60 2.04 -19.83
N LYS A 287 0.98 2.86 -20.79
CA LYS A 287 1.74 4.10 -20.53
C LYS A 287 0.98 5.07 -19.64
N PHE A 288 -0.34 5.21 -19.84
CA PHE A 288 -1.15 6.09 -19.02
C PHE A 288 -1.17 5.63 -17.56
N TRP A 289 -1.47 4.35 -17.33
CA TRP A 289 -1.54 3.81 -15.97
C TRP A 289 -0.18 3.69 -15.30
N GLU A 290 0.90 3.44 -16.04
CA GLU A 290 2.28 3.51 -15.54
C GLU A 290 2.60 4.92 -15.02
N ILE A 291 2.29 5.97 -15.80
CA ILE A 291 2.52 7.36 -15.39
C ILE A 291 1.66 7.73 -14.17
N ILE A 292 0.40 7.31 -14.14
CA ILE A 292 -0.49 7.56 -12.99
C ILE A 292 0.07 6.86 -11.74
N ASP A 293 0.45 5.59 -11.83
CA ASP A 293 1.02 4.83 -10.71
C ASP A 293 2.31 5.47 -10.19
N GLU A 294 3.24 5.82 -11.09
CA GLU A 294 4.48 6.51 -10.73
C GLU A 294 4.23 7.87 -10.08
N MET A 295 3.29 8.66 -10.61
CA MET A 295 2.96 9.98 -10.07
C MET A 295 2.33 9.88 -8.68
N LEU A 296 1.36 8.98 -8.49
CA LEU A 296 0.69 8.79 -7.20
C LEU A 296 1.66 8.26 -6.15
N ASN A 297 2.54 7.31 -6.51
CA ASN A 297 3.60 6.87 -5.61
C ASN A 297 4.60 7.99 -5.30
N ALA A 298 5.01 8.79 -6.29
CA ALA A 298 5.89 9.93 -6.04
C ALA A 298 5.28 10.91 -5.02
N VAL A 299 4.01 11.25 -5.18
CA VAL A 299 3.25 12.10 -4.24
C VAL A 299 3.12 11.43 -2.87
N LEU A 300 2.81 10.13 -2.83
CA LEU A 300 2.68 9.36 -1.60
C LEU A 300 3.97 9.36 -0.77
N PHE A 301 5.11 9.02 -1.40
CA PHE A 301 6.41 8.95 -0.74
C PHE A 301 6.94 10.34 -0.36
N LEU A 302 6.64 11.37 -1.17
CA LEU A 302 6.88 12.76 -0.81
C LEU A 302 6.17 13.11 0.50
N LEU A 303 4.86 12.88 0.56
CA LEU A 303 4.03 13.22 1.72
C LEU A 303 4.50 12.51 2.99
N ILE A 304 4.82 11.21 2.90
CA ILE A 304 5.42 10.44 4.01
C ILE A 304 6.71 11.11 4.50
N GLY A 305 7.59 11.49 3.59
CA GLY A 305 8.87 12.12 3.94
C GLY A 305 8.74 13.49 4.60
N VAL A 306 7.65 14.21 4.36
CA VAL A 306 7.39 15.50 5.02
C VAL A 306 6.67 15.31 6.36
N GLU A 307 5.67 14.43 6.42
CA GLU A 307 4.83 14.24 7.60
C GLU A 307 5.57 13.63 8.80
N VAL A 308 6.60 12.79 8.59
CA VAL A 308 7.44 12.22 9.69
C VAL A 308 7.90 13.30 10.67
N PHE A 309 8.26 14.47 10.16
CA PHE A 309 8.85 15.56 10.95
C PHE A 309 7.80 16.49 11.59
N ALA A 310 6.53 16.36 11.19
CA ALA A 310 5.43 17.02 11.87
C ALA A 310 5.06 16.33 13.20
N LEU A 311 5.55 15.12 13.44
CA LEU A 311 5.30 14.38 14.68
C LEU A 311 6.17 14.91 15.82
N ALA A 312 5.53 15.29 16.93
CA ALA A 312 6.22 15.56 18.18
C ALA A 312 6.61 14.22 18.84
N LEU A 313 7.79 13.71 18.47
CA LEU A 313 8.28 12.42 18.97
C LEU A 313 8.80 12.56 20.40
N ASP A 314 8.23 11.76 21.30
CA ASP A 314 8.81 11.52 22.62
C ASP A 314 9.69 10.25 22.62
N LEU A 315 10.38 10.02 23.74
CA LEU A 315 11.31 8.89 23.87
C LEU A 315 10.59 7.52 23.81
N ASP A 316 9.36 7.45 24.30
CA ASP A 316 8.57 6.22 24.31
C ASP A 316 8.08 5.87 22.90
N MET A 317 7.68 6.86 22.11
CA MET A 317 7.36 6.73 20.68
C MET A 317 8.57 6.28 19.87
N ILE A 318 9.75 6.87 20.11
CA ILE A 318 10.99 6.43 19.43
C ILE A 318 11.30 4.98 19.79
N ARG A 319 11.20 4.61 21.08
CA ARG A 319 11.42 3.24 21.53
C ARG A 319 10.44 2.26 20.89
N ALA A 320 9.15 2.61 20.88
CA ALA A 320 8.11 1.81 20.25
C ALA A 320 8.38 1.64 18.75
N GLY A 321 8.76 2.70 18.05
CA GLY A 321 9.07 2.66 16.62
C GLY A 321 10.29 1.82 16.27
N VAL A 322 11.37 1.92 17.04
CA VAL A 322 12.56 1.07 16.83
C VAL A 322 12.24 -0.41 17.08
N LEU A 323 11.49 -0.72 18.14
CA LEU A 323 11.07 -2.10 18.41
C LEU A 323 10.07 -2.62 17.37
N ALA A 324 9.21 -1.74 16.85
CA ALA A 324 8.25 -2.06 15.80
C ALA A 324 8.93 -2.49 14.50
N ILE A 325 10.13 -1.99 14.18
CA ILE A 325 10.93 -2.47 13.03
C ILE A 325 11.23 -3.96 13.17
N GLY A 326 11.82 -4.37 14.30
CA GLY A 326 12.14 -5.77 14.56
C GLY A 326 10.89 -6.65 14.58
N LEU A 327 9.80 -6.14 15.18
CA LEU A 327 8.53 -6.83 15.23
C LEU A 327 7.89 -6.98 13.83
N SER A 328 7.97 -5.96 12.97
CA SER A 328 7.45 -6.02 11.60
C SER A 328 8.19 -7.08 10.78
N LEU A 329 9.52 -7.15 10.90
CA LEU A 329 10.32 -8.18 10.25
C LEU A 329 9.99 -9.58 10.77
N LEU A 330 9.79 -9.73 12.07
CA LEU A 330 9.38 -11.00 12.68
C LEU A 330 7.99 -11.41 12.21
N ALA A 331 7.03 -10.50 12.26
CA ALA A 331 5.66 -10.73 11.80
C ALA A 331 5.64 -11.16 10.34
N ARG A 332 6.43 -10.48 9.48
CA ARG A 332 6.57 -10.85 8.07
C ARG A 332 7.22 -12.21 7.90
N LEU A 333 8.29 -12.52 8.65
CA LEU A 333 8.96 -13.82 8.59
C LEU A 333 7.99 -14.94 8.93
N VAL A 334 7.23 -14.79 10.02
CA VAL A 334 6.26 -15.80 10.46
C VAL A 334 5.08 -15.87 9.48
N GLY A 335 4.59 -14.72 9.02
CA GLY A 335 3.51 -14.62 8.05
C GLY A 335 3.84 -15.20 6.67
N VAL A 336 5.11 -15.19 6.25
CA VAL A 336 5.54 -15.88 5.02
C VAL A 336 5.88 -17.34 5.29
N ALA A 337 6.62 -17.63 6.36
CA ALA A 337 7.06 -18.99 6.66
C ALA A 337 5.89 -19.92 6.97
N ALA A 338 4.86 -19.47 7.71
CA ALA A 338 3.71 -20.29 8.06
C ALA A 338 2.96 -20.83 6.81
N PRO A 339 2.47 -20.00 5.87
CA PRO A 339 1.80 -20.50 4.67
C PRO A 339 2.75 -21.28 3.75
N VAL A 340 4.02 -20.86 3.61
CA VAL A 340 4.99 -21.60 2.79
C VAL A 340 5.24 -23.01 3.34
N LEU A 341 5.31 -23.17 4.68
CA LEU A 341 5.47 -24.46 5.33
C LEU A 341 4.20 -25.32 5.23
N LEU A 342 3.01 -24.71 5.29
CA LEU A 342 1.73 -25.40 5.05
C LEU A 342 1.67 -25.93 3.61
N LEU A 343 2.11 -25.13 2.64
CA LEU A 343 2.13 -25.49 1.23
C LEU A 343 3.23 -26.48 0.86
N ARG A 344 4.27 -26.63 1.68
CA ARG A 344 5.44 -27.48 1.41
C ARG A 344 5.07 -28.94 1.09
N SER A 345 3.97 -29.43 1.68
CA SER A 345 3.47 -30.79 1.45
C SER A 345 2.82 -30.97 0.07
N TRP A 346 2.36 -29.88 -0.56
CA TRP A 346 1.75 -29.90 -1.89
C TRP A 346 2.71 -29.46 -2.99
N GLU A 347 3.57 -28.48 -2.72
CA GLU A 347 4.54 -27.99 -3.68
C GLU A 347 5.85 -27.59 -2.98
N PRO A 348 6.98 -28.29 -3.24
CA PRO A 348 8.24 -28.00 -2.57
C PRO A 348 8.78 -26.64 -3.02
N GLN A 349 8.70 -25.67 -2.11
CA GLN A 349 9.24 -24.33 -2.32
C GLN A 349 10.77 -24.33 -2.16
N LYS A 350 11.44 -23.51 -2.97
CA LYS A 350 12.90 -23.36 -2.91
C LYS A 350 13.31 -22.53 -1.69
N ARG A 351 14.56 -22.73 -1.23
CA ARG A 351 15.10 -22.13 0.00
C ARG A 351 15.19 -20.60 -0.03
N ASP A 352 15.23 -20.02 -1.22
CA ASP A 352 15.31 -18.57 -1.45
C ASP A 352 13.95 -17.87 -1.35
N VAL A 353 12.83 -18.59 -1.39
CA VAL A 353 11.48 -18.01 -1.34
C VAL A 353 11.23 -17.28 -0.03
N ILE A 354 11.43 -17.94 1.12
CA ILE A 354 11.16 -17.33 2.44
C ILE A 354 12.02 -16.08 2.67
N PRO A 355 13.36 -16.10 2.50
CA PRO A 355 14.18 -14.92 2.71
C PRO A 355 13.84 -13.77 1.75
N ILE A 356 13.60 -14.06 0.46
CA ILE A 356 13.30 -13.01 -0.53
C ILE A 356 11.91 -12.42 -0.28
N MET A 357 10.88 -13.22 0.00
CA MET A 357 9.53 -12.71 0.28
C MET A 357 9.43 -12.00 1.64
N THR A 358 10.26 -12.39 2.60
CA THR A 358 10.33 -11.73 3.91
C THR A 358 11.02 -10.39 3.77
N TRP A 359 12.23 -10.37 3.20
CA TRP A 359 13.02 -9.15 3.09
C TRP A 359 12.49 -8.20 2.01
N GLY A 360 11.90 -8.75 0.96
CA GLY A 360 11.23 -8.03 -0.12
C GLY A 360 9.80 -7.63 0.21
N GLY A 361 9.29 -7.84 1.43
CA GLY A 361 8.00 -7.31 1.85
C GLY A 361 8.10 -5.84 2.23
N LEU A 362 8.39 -4.96 1.26
CA LEU A 362 8.50 -3.52 1.50
C LEU A 362 7.19 -2.95 2.01
N LYS A 363 7.24 -2.04 2.98
CA LYS A 363 6.07 -1.32 3.47
C LYS A 363 5.86 -0.05 2.66
N GLY A 364 4.65 0.11 2.14
CA GLY A 364 4.26 1.24 1.31
C GLY A 364 3.59 2.35 2.10
N GLY A 365 3.19 3.39 1.38
CA GLY A 365 2.48 4.53 1.98
C GLY A 365 1.04 4.25 2.41
N ILE A 366 0.45 3.14 1.96
CA ILE A 366 -0.87 2.69 2.42
C ILE A 366 -0.87 2.49 3.94
N SER A 367 0.18 1.89 4.51
CA SER A 367 0.29 1.70 5.96
C SER A 367 0.24 3.03 6.73
N VAL A 368 0.92 4.05 6.22
CA VAL A 368 0.92 5.40 6.81
C VAL A 368 -0.46 6.04 6.71
N ALA A 369 -1.12 5.90 5.57
CA ALA A 369 -2.46 6.44 5.37
C ALA A 369 -3.49 5.84 6.31
N LEU A 370 -3.47 4.52 6.48
CA LEU A 370 -4.33 3.82 7.43
C LEU A 370 -4.06 4.26 8.87
N ALA A 371 -2.79 4.47 9.24
CA ALA A 371 -2.46 5.00 10.55
C ALA A 371 -3.00 6.43 10.76
N LEU A 372 -2.98 7.28 9.72
CA LEU A 372 -3.51 8.66 9.77
C LEU A 372 -5.04 8.70 9.81
N SER A 373 -5.69 7.70 9.19
CA SER A 373 -7.15 7.54 9.21
C SER A 373 -7.72 7.15 10.57
N LEU A 374 -6.86 6.80 11.53
CA LEU A 374 -7.33 6.39 12.85
C LEU A 374 -8.08 7.53 13.54
N PRO A 375 -9.17 7.23 14.26
CA PRO A 375 -9.83 8.19 15.12
C PRO A 375 -8.85 8.77 16.15
N ASP A 376 -9.05 10.04 16.49
CA ASP A 376 -8.22 10.71 17.49
C ASP A 376 -8.36 9.99 18.84
N SER A 377 -7.21 9.58 19.37
CA SER A 377 -7.09 8.78 20.58
C SER A 377 -5.68 8.92 21.15
N GLU A 378 -5.49 8.51 22.40
CA GLU A 378 -4.17 8.50 23.04
C GLU A 378 -3.17 7.57 22.35
N TRP A 379 -3.65 6.55 21.61
CA TRP A 379 -2.80 5.54 20.96
C TRP A 379 -2.32 5.96 19.56
N LYS A 380 -3.09 6.82 18.88
CA LYS A 380 -2.84 7.24 17.49
C LYS A 380 -1.43 7.80 17.28
N PRO A 381 -0.89 8.72 18.11
CA PRO A 381 0.46 9.25 17.91
C PRO A 381 1.56 8.19 17.94
N THR A 382 1.49 7.24 18.88
CA THR A 382 2.47 6.15 19.00
C THR A 382 2.35 5.16 17.84
N ILE A 383 1.13 4.84 17.41
CA ILE A 383 0.88 4.00 16.23
C ILE A 383 1.45 4.66 14.98
N LEU A 384 1.19 5.96 14.79
CA LEU A 384 1.71 6.74 13.68
C LEU A 384 3.24 6.72 13.67
N ALA A 385 3.87 7.10 14.79
CA ALA A 385 5.32 7.08 14.93
C ALA A 385 5.88 5.70 14.59
N ALA A 386 5.34 4.64 15.19
CA ALA A 386 5.81 3.28 14.91
C ALA A 386 5.67 2.88 13.44
N THR A 387 4.56 3.26 12.80
CA THR A 387 4.32 3.00 11.38
C THR A 387 5.36 3.72 10.50
N TYR A 388 5.67 4.97 10.81
CA TYR A 388 6.72 5.72 10.10
C TYR A 388 8.10 5.09 10.23
N PHE A 389 8.51 4.72 11.45
CA PHE A 389 9.80 4.05 11.66
C PHE A 389 9.90 2.77 10.83
N VAL A 390 8.84 1.96 10.80
CA VAL A 390 8.81 0.74 10.00
C VAL A 390 8.85 1.05 8.50
N VAL A 391 8.04 1.98 8.01
CA VAL A 391 7.96 2.32 6.57
C VAL A 391 9.26 2.93 6.06
N VAL A 392 9.83 3.90 6.78
CA VAL A 392 11.12 4.52 6.43
C VAL A 392 12.25 3.49 6.45
N PHE A 393 12.32 2.65 7.49
CA PHE A 393 13.29 1.55 7.53
C PHE A 393 13.10 0.60 6.34
N SER A 394 11.86 0.22 6.05
CA SER A 394 11.56 -0.71 4.97
C SER A 394 12.03 -0.16 3.62
N ILE A 395 11.60 1.05 3.27
CA ILE A 395 11.90 1.66 1.97
C ILE A 395 13.41 1.90 1.79
N ILE A 396 14.09 2.44 2.80
CA ILE A 396 15.51 2.79 2.69
C ILE A 396 16.38 1.54 2.86
N VAL A 397 16.19 0.80 3.95
CA VAL A 397 17.10 -0.31 4.30
C VAL A 397 16.74 -1.55 3.50
N GLN A 398 15.49 -2.03 3.55
CA GLN A 398 15.11 -3.22 2.78
C GLN A 398 15.15 -2.94 1.28
N GLY A 399 14.70 -1.77 0.84
CA GLY A 399 14.61 -1.42 -0.59
C GLY A 399 15.96 -1.33 -1.27
N LEU A 400 16.98 -0.78 -0.60
CA LEU A 400 18.34 -0.71 -1.16
C LEU A 400 19.12 -2.03 -1.03
N SER A 401 18.77 -2.88 -0.06
CA SER A 401 19.50 -4.14 0.20
C SER A 401 18.90 -5.38 -0.45
N ILE A 402 17.61 -5.37 -0.82
CA ILE A 402 16.91 -6.55 -1.38
C ILE A 402 17.56 -7.05 -2.68
N GLY A 403 18.02 -6.14 -3.55
CA GLY A 403 18.74 -6.51 -4.78
C GLY A 403 20.07 -7.21 -4.51
N LEU A 404 20.78 -6.84 -3.43
CA LEU A 404 22.00 -7.53 -3.00
C LEU A 404 21.69 -8.91 -2.44
N LEU A 405 20.68 -9.01 -1.57
CA LEU A 405 20.23 -10.29 -1.00
C LEU A 405 19.81 -11.28 -2.09
N ALA A 406 19.01 -10.81 -3.05
CA ALA A 406 18.54 -11.62 -4.17
C ALA A 406 19.69 -12.15 -5.04
N ARG A 407 20.76 -11.37 -5.22
CA ARG A 407 21.97 -11.82 -5.93
C ARG A 407 22.79 -12.83 -5.12
N TRP A 408 22.80 -12.73 -3.81
CA TRP A 408 23.56 -13.62 -2.92
C TRP A 408 22.91 -14.99 -2.74
N LEU A 409 21.57 -15.05 -2.73
CA LEU A 409 20.81 -16.30 -2.58
C LEU A 409 20.65 -17.11 -3.87
N LYS A 410 21.05 -16.54 -5.00
CA LYS A 410 20.99 -17.14 -6.33
C LYS A 410 22.26 -17.93 -6.62
#